data_AF-A0AA42ZDI3-F1
#
_entry.id   AF-A0AA42ZDI3-F1
#
_cell.length_a   1.000
_cell.length_b   1.000
_cell.length_c   1.000
_cell.angle_alpha   90.00
_cell.angle_beta   90.00
_cell.angle_gamma   90.00
#
_symmetry.space_group_name_H-M   'P 1'
#
loop_
_entity.id
_entity.type
_entity.pdbx_description
1 polymer ?
#
loop_
_entity_poly.entity_id
_entity_poly.type
_entity_poly.pdbx_seq_one_letter_code
_entity_poly.pdbx_strand_id
1 'polypeptide(L)' 'KSLFWNTLVQYSNQRDNFGINSRLQWRFAPLSDLFLVYNDNYFTERFAPRFRSVNLKLTYWLNL' A
#
# COMPACT_ATOMS: atom_id res chain seq x y z
N LYS A 1 -8.23 -15.92 11.62
CA LYS A 1 -7.08 -15.19 11.06
C LYS A 1 -7.58 -14.45 9.83
N SER A 2 -7.31 -13.15 9.72
CA SER A 2 -7.97 -12.31 8.71
C SER A 2 -6.91 -11.66 7.83
N LEU A 3 -6.93 -11.97 6.54
CA LEU A 3 -6.07 -11.34 5.55
C LEU A 3 -6.95 -10.42 4.70
N PHE A 4 -6.59 -9.14 4.66
CA PHE A 4 -7.26 -8.13 3.84
C PHE A 4 -6.26 -7.60 2.83
N TRP A 5 -6.65 -7.58 1.57
CA TRP A 5 -5.86 -7.02 0.50
C TRP A 5 -6.72 -6.08 -0.31
N ASN A 6 -6.25 -4.85 -0.50
CA ASN A 6 -6.90 -3.85 -1.32
C ASN A 6 -5.86 -3.21 -2.26
N THR A 7 -6.19 -3.13 -3.55
CA THR A 7 -5.36 -2.44 -4.54
C THR A 7 -6.20 -1.34 -5.18
N LEU A 8 -5.74 -0.10 -5.03
CA LEU A 8 -6.33 1.07 -5.64
C LEU A 8 -5.46 1.51 -6.81
N VAL A 9 -6.07 1.64 -7.98
CA VAL A 9 -5.42 2.19 -9.18
C VAL A 9 -6.11 3.51 -9.50
N GLN A 10 -5.32 4.56 -9.69
CA GLN A 10 -5.81 5.91 -9.94
C GLN A 10 -5.08 6.49 -11.15
N TYR A 11 -5.85 7.14 -12.02
CA TYR A 11 -5.31 7.83 -13.18
C TYR A 11 -5.78 9.29 -13.16
N SER A 12 -4.84 10.22 -13.26
CA SER A 12 -5.09 11.66 -13.23
C SER A 12 -4.77 12.28 -14.58
N ASN A 13 -5.81 12.65 -15.33
CA ASN A 13 -5.70 13.35 -16.62
C ASN A 13 -5.17 14.78 -16.53
N GLN A 14 -5.25 15.42 -15.36
CA GLN A 14 -4.86 16.83 -15.21
C GLN A 14 -3.39 17.01 -14.80
N ARG A 15 -2.79 15.96 -14.23
CA ARG A 15 -1.37 15.94 -13.85
C ARG A 15 -0.59 14.86 -14.60
N ASP A 16 -1.23 14.22 -15.60
CA ASP A 16 -0.74 13.08 -16.36
C ASP A 16 0.03 12.09 -15.49
N ASN A 17 -0.67 11.61 -14.46
CA ASN A 17 -0.07 10.79 -13.42
C ASN A 17 -0.90 9.53 -13.16
N PHE A 18 -0.22 8.38 -13.15
CA PHE A 18 -0.81 7.09 -12.86
C PHE A 18 -0.29 6.58 -11.52
N GLY A 19 -1.19 6.45 -10.54
CA GLY A 19 -0.87 6.00 -9.18
C GLY A 19 -1.43 4.60 -8.89
N ILE A 20 -0.62 3.76 -8.26
CA ILE A 20 -1.02 2.47 -7.72
C ILE A 20 -0.76 2.51 -6.21
N ASN A 21 -1.76 2.16 -5.41
CA ASN A 21 -1.62 1.91 -3.98
C ASN A 21 -2.13 0.50 -3.68
N SER A 22 -1.23 -0.42 -3.34
CA SER A 22 -1.58 -1.76 -2.88
C SER A 22 -1.35 -1.85 -1.38
N ARG A 23 -2.38 -2.24 -0.63
CA ARG A 23 -2.37 -2.38 0.82
C ARG A 23 -2.75 -3.79 1.21
N LEU A 24 -1.83 -4.46 1.89
CA LEU A 24 -2.02 -5.74 2.53
C LEU A 24 -2.07 -5.52 4.05
N GLN A 25 -3.13 -6.01 4.69
CA GLN A 25 -3.29 -6.03 6.13
C GLN A 25 -3.50 -7.49 6.57
N TRP A 26 -2.65 -7.96 7.46
CA TRP A 26 -2.74 -9.29 8.03
C TRP A 26 -2.91 -9.22 9.55
N ARG A 27 -4.08 -9.67 10.02
CA ARG A 27 -4.37 -9.82 11.46
C ARG A 27 -4.07 -11.24 11.90
N PHE A 28 -2.93 -11.41 12.57
CA PHE A 28 -2.45 -12.73 13.00
C PHE A 28 -2.85 -13.08 14.44
N ALA A 29 -3.04 -12.09 15.31
CA ALA A 29 -3.56 -12.25 16.67
C ALA A 29 -4.50 -11.09 17.05
N PRO A 30 -5.32 -11.20 18.13
CA PRO A 30 -6.11 -10.08 18.62
C PRO A 30 -5.21 -8.86 18.87
N LEU A 31 -5.62 -7.69 18.35
CA LEU A 31 -4.87 -6.43 18.44
C LEU A 31 -3.44 -6.47 17.84
N SER A 32 -3.07 -7.53 17.12
CA SER A 32 -1.76 -7.66 16.47
C SER A 32 -1.92 -7.76 14.95
N ASP A 33 -1.42 -6.75 14.27
CA ASP A 33 -1.64 -6.50 12.84
C ASP A 33 -0.31 -6.23 12.13
N LEU A 34 -0.14 -6.79 10.94
CA LEU A 34 0.91 -6.43 9.99
C LEU A 34 0.28 -5.65 8.83
N PHE A 35 0.81 -4.48 8.53
CA PHE A 35 0.45 -3.67 7.38
C PHE A 35 1.64 -3.55 6.43
N LEU A 36 1.40 -3.85 5.16
CA LEU A 36 2.32 -3.61 4.05
C LEU A 36 1.60 -2.75 3.03
N VAL A 37 2.14 -1.56 2.76
CA VAL A 37 1.60 -0.61 1.78
C VAL A 37 2.65 -0.34 0.72
N TYR A 38 2.36 -0.77 -0.50
CA TYR A 38 3.11 -0.44 -1.70
C TYR A 38 2.46 0.76 -2.40
N ASN A 39 3.22 1.83 -2.59
CA ASN A 39 2.83 2.95 -3.43
C ASN A 39 3.75 2.99 -4.65
N ASP A 40 3.14 3.10 -5.82
CA ASP A 40 3.83 3.34 -7.08
C ASP A 40 3.16 4.52 -7.79
N ASN A 41 3.96 5.31 -8.46
CA ASN A 41 3.48 6.48 -9.18
C ASN A 41 4.30 6.64 -10.44
N TYR A 42 3.64 6.71 -11.58
CA TYR A 42 4.23 6.75 -12.91
C TYR A 42 3.81 8.03 -13.63
N PHE A 43 4.77 8.68 -14.28
CA PHE A 43 4.46 9.69 -15.28
C PHE A 43 3.84 9.02 -16.50
N THR A 44 2.67 9.50 -16.93
CA THR A 44 1.94 8.90 -18.05
C THR A 44 2.66 9.10 -19.38
N GLU A 45 3.39 10.22 -19.56
CA GLU A 45 4.04 10.57 -20.83
C GLU A 45 5.16 9.62 -21.27
N ARG A 46 5.89 9.02 -20.32
CA ARG A 46 7.01 8.11 -20.61
C ARG A 46 6.89 6.75 -19.92
N PHE A 47 5.78 6.47 -19.24
CA PHE A 47 5.64 5.35 -18.31
C PHE A 47 6.83 5.21 -17.35
N ALA A 48 7.45 6.34 -17.00
CA ALA A 48 8.63 6.36 -16.15
C ALA A 48 8.16 6.41 -14.67
N PRO A 49 8.73 5.58 -13.79
CA PRO A 49 8.38 5.62 -12.37
C PRO A 49 8.83 6.95 -11.76
N ARG A 50 7.86 7.72 -11.28
CA ARG A 50 8.06 8.99 -10.57
C ARG A 50 8.43 8.75 -9.11
N PHE A 51 7.68 7.87 -8.45
CA PHE A 51 7.87 7.62 -7.02
C PHE A 51 7.42 6.20 -6.68
N ARG A 52 8.27 5.50 -5.93
CA ARG A 52 7.98 4.17 -5.39
C ARG A 52 8.27 4.20 -3.90
N SER A 53 7.36 3.67 -3.10
CA SER A 53 7.62 3.45 -1.69
C SER A 53 6.97 2.17 -1.21
N VAL A 54 7.66 1.51 -0.29
CA VAL A 54 7.15 0.38 0.47
C VAL A 54 7.11 0.84 1.91
N ASN A 55 5.94 0.74 2.56
CA ASN A 55 5.76 1.05 3.97
C ASN A 55 5.36 -0.22 4.69
N LEU A 56 6.11 -0.55 5.75
CA LEU A 56 5.85 -1.70 6.61
C LEU A 56 5.53 -1.19 8.02
N LYS A 57 4.43 -1.67 8.60
CA LYS A 57 4.07 -1.39 9.99
C LYS A 57 3.65 -2.69 10.67
N LEU A 58 4.31 -3.02 11.77
CA LEU A 58 3.98 -4.15 12.62
C LEU A 58 3.45 -3.64 13.95
N THR A 59 2.30 -4.14 14.36
CA THR A 59 1.70 -3.92 15.68
C THR A 59 1.61 -5.27 16.37
N TYR A 60 2.13 -5.35 17.60
CA TYR A 60 2.00 -6.53 18.44
C TYR A 60 1.51 -6.12 19.82
N TRP A 61 0.44 -6.77 20.29
CA TRP A 61 -0.11 -6.56 21.62
C TRP A 61 0.53 -7.55 22.59
N LEU A 62 1.32 -7.03 23.53
CA LEU A 62 1.90 -7.78 24.63
C LEU A 62 0.92 -7.76 25.81
N ASN A 63 0.33 -8.91 26.13
CA ASN A 63 -0.40 -9.07 27.39
C ASN A 63 0.58 -9.62 28.42
N LEU A 64 1.12 -8.74 29.28
CA LEU A 64 1.98 -9.07 30.42
C LEU A 64 1.16 -8.95 31.71
#